data_AF-A0A9P6BWS9-F1
#
_entry.id   AF-A0A9P6BWS9-F1
#
_cell.length_a   1.000
_cell.length_b   1.000
_cell.length_c   1.000
_cell.angle_alpha   90.00
_cell.angle_beta   90.00
_cell.angle_gamma   90.00
#
_symmetry.space_group_name_H-M   'P 1'
#
loop_
_entity.id
_entity.type
_entity.pdbx_description
1 polymer ?
#
loop_
_entity_poly.entity_id
_entity_poly.type
_entity_poly.pdbx_seq_one_letter_code
_entity_poly.pdbx_strand_id
1 'polypeptide(L)'
;FLTYSGYCFTGIEALGLLLAQYRSPGNLKDLAIMYNQSESAISQVVGDLSQWINWCWSFLLDFDADTGILTSENINLYADVISRAGAPLDSVWGFLNCTIHAMCQPIRQQQEVYNGYKKVHSLKYQALIL
;
A
#
# COMPACT_ATOMS: atom_id res chain seq x y z
N PHE A 1 22.15 -3.70 -13.68
CA PHE A 1 20.77 -4.14 -13.93
C PHE A 1 20.40 -3.71 -15.33
N LEU A 2 20.08 -4.66 -16.20
CA LEU A 2 19.75 -4.43 -17.60
C LEU A 2 18.27 -4.73 -17.77
N THR A 3 17.48 -3.74 -18.22
CA THR A 3 16.06 -3.97 -18.52
C THR A 3 15.89 -4.68 -19.86
N TYR A 4 14.70 -5.24 -20.11
CA TYR A 4 14.43 -5.91 -21.39
C TYR A 4 14.54 -5.00 -22.62
N SER A 5 14.35 -3.68 -22.47
CA SER A 5 14.56 -2.70 -23.57
C SER A 5 15.97 -2.15 -23.65
N GLY A 6 16.90 -2.65 -22.83
CA GLY A 6 18.31 -2.29 -22.88
C GLY A 6 18.72 -1.10 -22.01
N TYR A 7 17.87 -0.60 -21.10
CA TYR A 7 18.30 0.42 -20.15
C TYR A 7 19.26 -0.19 -19.13
N CYS A 8 20.37 0.50 -18.86
CA CYS A 8 21.43 0.03 -17.98
C CYS A 8 21.52 0.91 -16.74
N PHE A 9 21.41 0.27 -15.57
CA PHE A 9 21.53 0.91 -14.25
C PHE A 9 22.53 0.15 -13.39
N THR A 10 23.20 0.82 -12.46
CA THR A 10 23.87 0.11 -11.36
C THR A 10 22.82 -0.56 -10.45
N GLY A 11 23.25 -1.54 -9.63
CA GLY A 11 22.33 -2.19 -8.68
C GLY A 11 21.72 -1.22 -7.67
N ILE A 12 22.51 -0.25 -7.22
CA ILE A 12 22.08 0.78 -6.25
C ILE A 12 21.07 1.73 -6.90
N GLU A 13 21.31 2.18 -8.14
CA GLU A 13 20.36 3.04 -8.85
C GLU A 13 19.03 2.34 -9.11
N ALA A 14 19.06 1.08 -9.57
CA ALA A 14 17.85 0.31 -9.83
C ALA A 14 17.02 0.13 -8.55
N LEU A 15 17.65 -0.25 -7.43
CA LEU A 15 17.00 -0.36 -6.14
C LEU A 15 16.50 0.99 -5.62
N GLY A 16 17.29 2.05 -5.78
CA GLY A 16 16.91 3.41 -5.38
C GLY A 16 15.67 3.91 -6.11
N LEU A 17 15.60 3.70 -7.43
CA LEU A 17 14.44 4.04 -8.25
C LEU A 17 13.20 3.22 -7.87
N LEU A 18 13.36 1.92 -7.60
CA LEU A 18 12.29 1.06 -7.08
C LEU A 18 11.70 1.61 -5.77
N LEU A 19 12.56 1.88 -4.80
CA LEU A 19 12.15 2.39 -3.49
C LEU A 19 11.54 3.78 -3.58
N ALA A 20 12.09 4.65 -4.44
CA ALA A 20 11.55 5.98 -4.69
C ALA A 20 10.15 5.92 -5.31
N GLN A 21 9.93 5.02 -6.27
CA GLN A 21 8.61 4.78 -6.87
C GLN A 21 7.62 4.25 -5.84
N TYR A 22 7.99 3.25 -5.03
CA TYR A 22 7.08 2.66 -4.03
C TYR A 22 6.76 3.58 -2.85
N ARG A 23 7.67 4.50 -2.53
CA ARG A 23 7.43 5.53 -1.51
C ARG A 23 6.51 6.64 -2.00
N SER A 24 6.53 6.95 -3.30
CA SER A 24 5.89 8.14 -3.84
C SER A 24 4.45 7.81 -4.27
N PRO A 25 3.42 8.52 -3.77
CA PRO A 25 2.00 8.23 -4.06
C PRO A 25 1.54 8.57 -5.48
N GLY A 26 2.46 8.71 -6.44
CA GLY A 26 2.14 8.79 -7.87
C GLY A 26 2.54 10.10 -8.50
N ASN A 27 3.73 10.12 -9.11
CA ASN A 27 3.91 10.66 -10.45
C ASN A 27 5.25 10.20 -11.01
N LEU A 28 5.23 9.33 -12.03
CA LEU A 28 6.43 8.93 -12.77
C LEU A 28 7.17 10.14 -13.35
N LYS A 29 6.45 11.21 -13.70
CA LYS A 29 7.04 12.46 -14.20
C LYS A 29 7.93 13.15 -13.18
N ASP A 30 7.51 13.18 -11.92
CA ASP A 30 8.29 13.86 -10.89
C ASP A 30 9.60 13.10 -10.62
N LEU A 31 9.53 11.76 -10.66
CA LEU A 31 10.71 10.90 -10.55
C LEU A 31 11.59 11.01 -11.80
N ALA A 32 11.01 11.11 -12.99
CA ALA A 32 11.73 11.34 -14.23
C ALA A 32 12.54 12.64 -14.18
N ILE A 33 11.92 13.72 -13.69
CA ILE A 33 12.59 15.02 -13.49
C ILE A 33 13.67 14.91 -12.41
N MET A 34 13.36 14.29 -11.26
CA MET A 34 14.26 14.22 -10.10
C MET A 34 15.52 13.41 -10.39
N TYR A 35 15.39 12.28 -11.08
CA TYR A 35 16.49 11.35 -11.34
C TYR A 35 17.09 11.50 -12.74
N ASN A 36 16.59 12.46 -13.54
CA ASN A 36 17.00 12.69 -14.92
C ASN A 36 16.97 11.40 -15.77
N GLN A 37 15.86 10.67 -15.65
CA GLN A 37 15.60 9.42 -16.37
C GLN A 37 14.27 9.53 -17.11
N SER A 38 14.09 8.77 -18.18
CA SER A 38 12.79 8.74 -18.85
C SER A 38 11.76 7.98 -18.01
N GLU A 39 10.49 8.37 -18.10
CA GLU A 39 9.39 7.65 -17.45
C GLU A 39 9.38 6.16 -17.85
N SER A 40 9.70 5.85 -19.10
CA SER A 40 9.82 4.48 -19.60
C SER A 40 10.96 3.70 -18.93
N ALA A 41 12.13 4.32 -18.76
CA ALA A 41 13.27 3.67 -18.14
C ALA A 41 13.01 3.38 -16.66
N ILE A 42 12.39 4.32 -15.94
CA ILE A 42 11.96 4.14 -14.55
C ILE A 42 10.91 3.04 -14.44
N SER A 43 9.86 3.08 -15.27
CA SER A 43 8.79 2.08 -15.26
C SER A 43 9.34 0.67 -15.49
N GLN A 44 10.24 0.50 -16.46
CA GLN A 44 10.85 -0.80 -16.74
C GLN A 44 11.77 -1.29 -15.63
N VAL A 45 12.67 -0.45 -15.12
CA VAL A 45 13.58 -0.88 -14.05
C VAL A 45 12.82 -1.25 -12.78
N VAL A 46 11.78 -0.48 -12.45
CA VAL A 46 10.86 -0.79 -11.34
C VAL A 46 10.18 -2.13 -11.59
N GLY A 47 9.57 -2.34 -12.76
CA GLY A 47 8.84 -3.55 -13.10
C GLY A 47 9.72 -4.80 -13.09
N ASP A 48 10.81 -4.78 -13.86
CA ASP A 48 11.74 -5.90 -13.99
C ASP A 48 12.38 -6.26 -12.64
N LEU A 49 12.80 -5.25 -11.85
CA LEU A 49 13.39 -5.49 -10.55
C LEU A 49 12.37 -5.99 -9.53
N SER A 50 11.13 -5.49 -9.56
CA SER A 50 10.04 -5.99 -8.72
C SER A 50 9.76 -7.46 -9.00
N GLN A 51 9.68 -7.83 -10.29
CA GLN A 51 9.43 -9.21 -10.70
C GLN A 51 10.59 -10.13 -10.29
N TRP A 52 11.83 -9.68 -10.46
CA TRP A 52 13.01 -10.43 -10.04
C TRP A 52 13.06 -10.62 -8.51
N ILE A 53 12.79 -9.55 -7.74
CA ILE A 53 12.72 -9.63 -6.28
C ILE A 53 11.65 -10.62 -5.85
N ASN A 54 10.45 -10.54 -6.44
CA ASN A 54 9.37 -11.45 -6.14
C ASN A 54 9.72 -12.90 -6.51
N TRP A 55 10.35 -13.13 -7.66
CA TRP A 55 10.78 -14.48 -8.06
C TRP A 55 11.77 -15.08 -7.06
N CYS A 56 12.72 -14.28 -6.58
CA CYS A 56 13.77 -14.77 -5.68
C CYS A 56 13.33 -14.86 -4.21
N TRP A 57 12.44 -13.99 -3.76
CA TRP A 57 12.14 -13.80 -2.33
C TRP A 57 10.66 -13.63 -2.03
N SER A 58 9.74 -14.06 -2.90
CA SER A 58 8.29 -14.03 -2.60
C SER A 58 7.97 -14.65 -1.25
N PHE A 59 8.61 -15.76 -0.90
CA PHE A 59 8.43 -16.43 0.40
C PHE A 59 8.83 -15.58 1.62
N LEU A 60 9.68 -14.56 1.46
CA LEU A 60 10.00 -13.60 2.53
C LEU A 60 9.08 -12.37 2.52
N LEU A 61 8.46 -12.08 1.38
CA LEU A 61 7.62 -10.91 1.16
C LEU A 61 6.14 -11.20 1.35
N ASP A 62 5.75 -12.47 1.25
CA ASP A 62 4.41 -12.92 1.56
C ASP A 62 4.20 -12.86 3.07
N PHE A 63 3.30 -11.96 3.49
CA PHE A 63 3.01 -11.71 4.89
C PHE A 63 2.38 -12.94 5.58
N ASP A 64 1.67 -13.79 4.83
CA ASP A 64 0.84 -14.85 5.40
C ASP A 64 1.14 -16.26 4.85
N ALA A 65 2.03 -16.40 3.85
CA ALA A 65 2.35 -17.69 3.21
C ALA A 65 2.66 -18.83 4.21
N ASP A 66 3.50 -18.56 5.21
CA ASP A 66 4.00 -19.58 6.13
C ASP A 66 3.51 -19.38 7.57
N THR A 67 3.03 -18.17 7.90
CA THR A 67 2.67 -17.81 9.27
C THR A 67 1.23 -18.18 9.62
N GLY A 68 0.33 -18.25 8.62
CA GLY A 68 -1.08 -18.59 8.82
C GLY A 68 -1.82 -17.63 9.76
N ILE A 69 -1.34 -16.40 9.90
CA ILE A 69 -1.87 -15.37 10.79
C ILE A 69 -3.29 -14.97 10.37
N LEU A 70 -3.57 -14.93 9.06
CA LEU A 70 -4.86 -14.52 8.48
C LEU A 70 -5.70 -15.69 7.97
N THR A 71 -5.61 -16.86 8.61
CA THR A 71 -6.54 -17.97 8.35
C THR A 71 -7.95 -17.63 8.82
N SER A 72 -8.98 -18.20 8.18
CA SER A 72 -10.38 -17.96 8.58
C SER A 72 -10.65 -18.30 10.04
N GLU A 73 -9.99 -19.33 10.58
CA GLU A 73 -10.08 -19.69 12.00
C GLU A 73 -9.49 -18.60 12.90
N ASN A 74 -8.29 -18.10 12.57
CA ASN A 74 -7.65 -17.03 13.32
C ASN A 74 -8.41 -15.70 13.23
N ILE A 75 -8.96 -15.36 12.07
CA ILE A 75 -9.77 -14.14 11.91
C ILE A 75 -11.02 -14.20 12.80
N ASN A 76 -11.71 -15.34 12.85
CA ASN A 76 -12.85 -15.53 13.77
C ASN A 76 -12.40 -15.45 15.23
N LEU A 77 -11.26 -16.06 15.57
CA LEU A 77 -10.68 -15.96 16.91
C LEU A 77 -10.37 -14.51 17.30
N TYR A 78 -9.80 -13.72 16.39
CA TYR A 78 -9.52 -12.30 16.63
C TYR A 78 -10.82 -11.51 16.85
N ALA A 79 -11.84 -11.74 16.03
CA ALA A 79 -13.16 -11.12 16.19
C ALA A 79 -13.76 -11.41 17.58
N ASP A 80 -13.75 -12.67 17.99
CA ASP A 80 -14.23 -13.12 19.30
C ASP A 80 -13.47 -12.44 20.44
N VAL A 81 -12.14 -12.39 20.37
CA VAL A 81 -11.30 -11.79 21.41
C VAL A 81 -11.53 -10.28 21.50
N ILE A 82 -11.62 -9.60 20.36
CA ILE A 82 -11.85 -8.15 20.29
C ILE A 82 -13.26 -7.80 20.79
N SER A 83 -14.27 -8.59 20.43
CA SER A 83 -15.63 -8.45 20.95
C SER A 83 -15.66 -8.59 22.47
N ARG A 84 -15.03 -9.64 23.03
CA ARG A 84 -14.92 -9.86 24.48
C ARG A 84 -14.16 -8.75 25.21
N ALA A 85 -13.22 -8.09 24.54
CA ALA A 85 -12.52 -6.92 25.05
C ALA A 85 -13.39 -5.66 25.10
N GLY A 86 -14.62 -5.71 24.58
CA GLY A 86 -15.60 -4.62 24.64
C GLY A 86 -15.71 -3.82 23.35
N ALA A 87 -15.27 -4.35 22.20
CA ALA A 87 -15.53 -3.72 20.92
C ALA A 87 -17.04 -3.58 20.65
N PRO A 88 -17.48 -2.49 20.00
CA PRO A 88 -18.90 -2.22 19.78
C PRO A 88 -19.56 -3.17 18.77
N LEU A 89 -18.76 -3.85 17.94
CA LEU A 89 -19.19 -4.81 16.94
C LEU A 89 -18.48 -6.14 17.20
N ASP A 90 -19.21 -7.24 17.08
CA ASP A 90 -18.72 -8.60 17.25
C ASP A 90 -17.92 -9.11 16.04
N SER A 91 -18.09 -8.48 14.87
CA SER A 91 -17.40 -8.86 13.63
C SER A 91 -16.02 -8.23 13.44
N VAL A 92 -15.57 -7.34 14.34
CA VAL A 92 -14.30 -6.62 14.17
C VAL A 92 -13.12 -7.51 14.52
N TRP A 93 -12.30 -7.85 13.53
CA TRP A 93 -11.11 -8.69 13.72
C TRP A 93 -9.78 -7.92 13.65
N GLY A 94 -9.81 -6.65 13.25
CA GLY A 94 -8.60 -5.85 13.15
C GLY A 94 -8.87 -4.35 13.09
N PHE A 95 -7.84 -3.55 13.40
CA PHE A 95 -7.91 -2.10 13.37
C PHE A 95 -6.91 -1.53 12.38
N LEU A 96 -7.36 -0.55 11.60
CA LEU A 96 -6.51 0.17 10.66
C LEU A 96 -5.94 1.41 11.33
N ASN A 97 -4.79 1.88 10.86
CA ASN A 97 -4.15 3.12 11.32
C ASN A 97 -4.93 4.40 10.93
N CYS A 98 -6.24 4.31 10.68
CA CYS A 98 -7.16 5.40 10.40
C CYS A 98 -6.65 6.37 9.32
N THR A 99 -5.99 5.83 8.28
CA THR A 99 -5.45 6.62 7.18
C THR A 99 -6.57 7.41 6.49
N ILE A 100 -6.32 8.70 6.28
CA ILE A 100 -7.28 9.62 5.67
C ILE A 100 -7.23 9.44 4.16
N HIS A 101 -8.32 8.95 3.58
CA HIS A 101 -8.45 8.80 2.14
C HIS A 101 -9.21 10.00 1.55
N ALA A 102 -8.47 10.96 0.99
CA ALA A 102 -9.07 12.17 0.43
C ALA A 102 -9.96 11.83 -0.77
N MET A 103 -11.07 12.55 -0.91
CA MET A 103 -12.02 12.38 -2.01
C MET A 103 -12.52 13.73 -2.51
N CYS A 104 -13.10 13.73 -3.71
CA CYS A 104 -13.81 14.89 -4.24
C CYS A 104 -14.99 15.28 -3.34
N GLN A 105 -15.37 16.55 -3.35
CA GLN A 105 -16.53 17.04 -2.62
C GLN A 105 -17.81 16.35 -3.13
N PRO A 106 -18.53 15.59 -2.29
CA PRO A 106 -19.77 14.94 -2.72
C PRO A 106 -20.91 15.95 -2.83
N ILE A 107 -21.94 15.64 -3.61
CA ILE A 107 -23.12 16.53 -3.73
C ILE A 107 -24.03 16.44 -2.49
N ARG A 108 -24.09 15.26 -1.86
CA ARG A 108 -24.92 14.98 -0.67
C ARG A 108 -24.03 14.64 0.51
N GLN A 109 -24.53 14.86 1.73
CA GLN A 109 -23.88 14.44 2.98
C GLN A 109 -22.44 14.94 3.14
N GLN A 110 -22.12 16.11 2.59
CA GLN A 110 -20.78 16.70 2.63
C GLN A 110 -20.21 16.80 4.04
N GLN A 111 -21.07 17.13 5.01
CA GLN A 111 -20.70 17.28 6.42
C GLN A 111 -20.24 15.95 7.04
N GLU A 112 -20.79 14.81 6.62
CA GLU A 112 -20.46 13.49 7.17
C GLU A 112 -19.04 13.05 6.79
N VAL A 113 -18.58 13.45 5.61
CA VAL A 113 -17.24 13.10 5.10
C VAL A 113 -16.25 14.26 5.19
N TYR A 114 -16.64 15.42 5.71
CA TYR A 114 -15.71 16.54 5.85
C TYR A 114 -14.83 16.36 7.09
N ASN A 115 -13.53 16.28 6.87
CA ASN A 115 -12.55 16.16 7.94
C ASN A 115 -11.99 17.54 8.30
N GLY A 116 -12.48 18.11 9.41
CA GLY A 116 -12.06 19.44 9.87
C GLY A 116 -10.58 19.58 10.19
N TYR A 117 -9.90 18.50 10.61
CA TYR A 117 -8.47 18.54 10.92
C TYR A 117 -7.61 18.72 9.68
N LYS A 118 -7.89 17.98 8.59
CA LYS A 118 -7.18 18.12 7.32
C LYS A 118 -7.83 19.12 6.35
N LYS A 119 -9.01 19.65 6.68
CA LYS A 119 -9.81 20.57 5.86
C LYS A 119 -10.15 20.02 4.47
N VAL A 120 -10.31 18.71 4.34
CA VAL A 120 -10.65 18.01 3.08
C VAL A 120 -11.84 17.09 3.29
N HIS A 121 -12.57 16.78 2.21
CA HIS A 121 -13.50 15.65 2.22
C HIS A 121 -12.69 14.36 2.15
N SER A 122 -12.97 13.42 3.05
CA SER A 122 -12.22 12.19 3.16
C SER A 122 -12.98 11.07 3.83
N LEU A 123 -12.71 9.84 3.43
CA LEU A 123 -13.11 8.64 4.15
C LEU A 123 -12.03 8.27 5.16
N LYS A 124 -12.48 7.73 6.30
CA LYS A 124 -11.63 7.14 7.33
C LYS A 124 -12.15 5.76 7.65
N TYR A 125 -11.31 4.76 7.45
CA TYR A 125 -11.59 3.39 7.82
C TYR A 125 -10.92 3.08 9.15
N GLN A 126 -11.69 2.56 10.10
CA GLN A 126 -11.21 2.33 11.47
C GLN A 126 -10.97 0.86 11.77
N ALA A 127 -11.76 -0.02 11.17
CA ALA A 127 -11.78 -1.44 11.50
C ALA A 127 -11.95 -2.31 10.25
N LEU A 128 -11.45 -3.54 10.37
CA LEU A 128 -11.71 -4.66 9.47
C LEU A 128 -12.78 -5.54 10.11
N ILE A 129 -13.75 -5.95 9.30
CA ILE A 129 -14.86 -6.80 9.73
C ILE A 129 -14.90 -8.11 8.92
N LEU A 130 -15.53 -9.14 9.48
CA LEU A 130 -15.83 -10.43 8.81
C LEU A 130 -16.77 -10.27 7.61
#